data_AF-A0A949PL77-F1
#
_entry.id   AF-A0A949PL77-F1
#
_cell.length_a   1.000
_cell.length_b   1.000
_cell.length_c   1.000
_cell.angle_alpha   90.00
_cell.angle_beta   90.00
_cell.angle_gamma   90.00
#
_symmetry.space_group_name_H-M   'P 1'
#
loop_
_entity.id
_entity.type
_entity.pdbx_description
1 polymer ?
#
loop_
_entity_poly.entity_id
_entity_poly.type
_entity_poly.pdbx_seq_one_letter_code
_entity_poly.pdbx_strand_id
1 'polypeptide(L)'
;MHDMKKLCRVMAASALAVTVFSTAVQAACTQNRAIYRDRDGAYTLSFHPAQANALEMTPAPSNEFTIAANDKPEFKLSGMVIWPEEGVARPYALITFNCKNGGSEPEDFDDCSIWQNVIYALKEGAEADVLPKADEPAAQAILFPDLATALDGYDFGSAKPETPLQWETFRFQTCAPEQE
;
A
#
# COMPACT_ATOMS: atom_id res chain seq x y z
N MET A 1 29.40 15.60 -73.71
CA MET A 1 30.68 14.86 -73.69
C MET A 1 31.28 15.05 -72.31
N HIS A 2 31.39 14.09 -71.40
CA HIS A 2 31.43 12.64 -71.49
C HIS A 2 30.65 12.00 -70.32
N ASP A 3 29.92 10.94 -70.66
CA ASP A 3 29.44 9.88 -69.77
C ASP A 3 30.60 8.96 -69.39
N MET A 4 30.70 8.54 -68.12
CA MET A 4 31.41 7.30 -67.75
C MET A 4 30.95 6.73 -66.40
N LYS A 5 29.96 5.85 -66.48
CA LYS A 5 29.82 4.55 -65.78
C LYS A 5 30.18 4.41 -64.28
N LYS A 6 29.11 4.16 -63.51
CA LYS A 6 28.92 3.08 -62.51
C LYS A 6 30.17 2.36 -61.98
N LEU A 7 30.33 2.35 -60.66
CA LEU A 7 30.63 1.11 -59.94
C LEU A 7 30.08 1.15 -58.51
N CYS A 8 29.32 0.11 -58.17
CA CYS A 8 28.71 -0.16 -56.87
C CYS A 8 29.72 -0.14 -55.72
N ARG A 9 29.36 0.53 -54.62
CA ARG A 9 29.73 0.08 -53.28
C ARG A 9 28.50 0.10 -52.40
N VAL A 10 28.03 -1.11 -52.12
CA VAL A 10 27.06 -1.46 -51.09
C VAL A 10 27.54 -0.85 -49.77
N MET A 11 26.80 0.11 -49.23
CA MET A 11 26.99 0.57 -47.87
C MET A 11 25.70 0.28 -47.12
N ALA A 12 25.74 -0.79 -46.33
CA ALA A 12 24.72 -1.13 -45.36
C ALA A 12 24.58 0.05 -44.39
N ALA A 13 23.43 0.73 -44.43
CA ALA A 13 23.08 1.72 -43.43
C ALA A 13 22.06 1.09 -42.49
N SER A 14 22.55 0.76 -41.29
CA SER A 14 21.85 0.16 -40.18
C SER A 14 20.53 0.86 -39.89
N ALA A 15 19.43 0.11 -39.87
CA ALA A 15 18.17 0.57 -39.30
C ALA A 15 18.33 0.63 -37.77
N LEU A 16 18.56 1.82 -37.22
CA LEU A 16 18.36 2.05 -35.79
C LEU A 16 16.85 1.97 -35.51
N ALA A 17 16.39 0.79 -35.11
CA ALA A 17 15.13 0.66 -34.42
C ALA A 17 15.28 1.29 -33.03
N VAL A 18 14.98 2.58 -32.93
CA VAL A 18 14.78 3.24 -31.63
C VAL A 18 13.44 2.74 -31.10
N THR A 19 13.46 1.60 -30.42
CA THR A 19 12.39 1.25 -29.50
C THR A 19 12.43 2.26 -28.37
N VAL A 20 11.62 3.30 -28.48
CA VAL A 20 11.27 4.15 -27.35
C VAL A 20 10.50 3.24 -26.40
N PHE A 21 11.20 2.60 -25.47
CA PHE A 21 10.56 2.15 -24.24
C PHE A 21 10.13 3.43 -23.56
N SER A 22 8.86 3.79 -23.72
CA SER A 22 8.22 4.75 -22.85
C SER A 22 8.33 4.17 -21.44
N THR A 23 9.40 4.52 -20.72
CA THR A 23 9.35 4.54 -19.27
C THR A 23 8.30 5.61 -18.98
N ALA A 24 7.05 5.18 -18.86
CA ALA A 24 6.04 6.02 -18.24
C ALA A 24 6.71 6.53 -16.96
N VAL A 25 6.87 7.84 -16.88
CA VAL A 25 7.17 8.51 -15.62
C VAL A 25 5.98 8.18 -14.75
N GLN A 26 6.08 7.03 -14.07
CA GLN A 26 5.24 6.71 -12.95
C GLN A 26 5.68 7.75 -11.94
N ALA A 27 4.90 8.85 -11.82
CA ALA A 27 5.04 9.77 -10.70
C ALA A 27 5.26 8.88 -9.47
N ALA A 28 6.39 9.09 -8.78
CA ALA A 28 6.86 8.14 -7.77
C ALA A 28 5.72 7.86 -6.81
N CYS A 29 5.28 6.60 -6.73
CA CYS A 29 4.14 6.22 -5.92
C CYS A 29 4.39 6.63 -4.48
N THR A 30 3.56 7.50 -3.92
CA THR A 30 3.63 7.86 -2.51
C THR A 30 2.87 6.85 -1.67
N GLN A 31 3.29 6.66 -0.42
CA GLN A 31 2.70 5.67 0.48
C GLN A 31 1.17 5.83 0.62
N ASN A 32 0.67 7.06 0.68
CA ASN A 32 -0.76 7.37 0.80
C ASN A 32 -1.63 7.03 -0.43
N ARG A 33 -1.05 6.50 -1.50
CA ARG A 33 -1.76 6.06 -2.72
C ARG A 33 -1.49 4.60 -3.06
N ALA A 34 -0.63 3.95 -2.29
CA ALA A 34 -0.12 2.64 -2.63
C ALA A 34 -1.15 1.54 -2.34
N ILE A 35 -1.28 0.61 -3.29
CA ILE A 35 -2.16 -0.56 -3.22
C ILE A 35 -1.27 -1.80 -3.21
N TYR A 36 -1.56 -2.70 -2.27
CA TYR A 36 -0.81 -3.90 -1.98
C TYR A 36 -1.74 -5.12 -1.97
N ARG A 37 -1.17 -6.31 -2.17
CA ARG A 37 -1.88 -7.59 -2.00
C ARG A 37 -1.12 -8.50 -1.06
N ASP A 38 -1.83 -9.30 -0.28
CA ASP A 38 -1.22 -10.37 0.47
C ASP A 38 -0.59 -11.41 -0.48
N ARG A 39 0.19 -12.34 0.08
CA ARG A 39 0.93 -13.34 -0.69
C ARG A 39 0.03 -14.17 -1.60
N ASP A 40 -1.13 -14.58 -1.12
CA ASP A 40 -2.03 -15.49 -1.84
C ASP A 40 -3.09 -14.70 -2.64
N GLY A 41 -3.11 -13.37 -2.51
CA GLY A 41 -4.03 -12.49 -3.21
C GLY A 41 -5.48 -12.65 -2.72
N ALA A 42 -5.69 -13.09 -1.48
CA ALA A 42 -6.99 -13.13 -0.83
C ALA A 42 -7.44 -11.76 -0.31
N TYR A 43 -6.49 -10.87 0.02
CA TYR A 43 -6.74 -9.56 0.60
C TYR A 43 -6.00 -8.45 -0.15
N THR A 44 -6.64 -7.28 -0.20
CA THR A 44 -6.08 -6.06 -0.79
C THR A 44 -5.95 -5.01 0.30
N LEU A 45 -4.75 -4.47 0.46
CA LEU A 45 -4.45 -3.33 1.34
C LEU A 45 -4.34 -2.07 0.48
N SER A 46 -5.15 -1.06 0.75
CA SER A 46 -5.17 0.19 -0.02
C SER A 46 -4.98 1.38 0.89
N PHE A 47 -3.87 2.10 0.72
CA PHE A 47 -3.65 3.38 1.37
C PHE A 47 -4.42 4.49 0.65
N HIS A 48 -4.84 5.49 1.43
CA HIS A 48 -5.45 6.71 0.94
C HIS A 48 -4.94 7.93 1.72
N PRO A 49 -5.10 9.16 1.17
CA PRO A 49 -4.77 10.37 1.91
C PRO A 49 -5.47 10.39 3.27
N ALA A 50 -4.70 10.67 4.33
CA ALA A 50 -5.25 10.83 5.66
C ALA A 50 -6.16 12.07 5.69
N GLN A 51 -7.36 11.92 6.24
CA GLN A 51 -8.28 13.01 6.47
C GLN A 51 -8.01 13.56 7.88
N ALA A 52 -6.87 14.25 8.03
CA ALA A 52 -6.36 14.71 9.33
C ALA A 52 -7.36 15.57 10.15
N ASN A 53 -8.39 16.13 9.52
CA ASN A 53 -9.44 16.92 10.17
C ASN A 53 -10.69 16.10 10.55
N ALA A 54 -10.78 14.83 10.16
CA ALA A 54 -11.93 13.97 10.40
C ALA A 54 -11.76 13.07 11.63
N LEU A 55 -10.53 12.87 12.08
CA LEU A 55 -10.18 12.09 13.25
C LEU A 55 -9.61 13.07 14.28
N GLU A 56 -10.33 13.35 15.38
CA GLU A 56 -9.89 14.27 16.43
C GLU A 56 -8.81 13.62 17.33
N MET A 57 -7.78 13.04 16.70
CA MET A 57 -6.73 12.28 17.37
C MET A 57 -5.42 13.06 17.47
N THR A 58 -4.72 12.90 18.60
CA THR A 58 -3.37 13.45 18.80
C THR A 58 -2.41 12.32 19.22
N PRO A 59 -1.30 12.09 18.48
CA PRO A 59 -0.95 12.71 17.21
C PRO A 59 -1.88 12.29 16.07
N ALA A 60 -2.06 13.18 15.09
CA ALA A 60 -2.88 12.91 13.92
C ALA A 60 -2.28 11.75 13.09
N PRO A 61 -3.12 10.88 12.50
CA PRO A 61 -2.64 9.81 11.64
C PRO A 61 -1.84 10.34 10.45
N SER A 62 -0.71 9.70 10.19
CA SER A 62 0.15 10.00 9.04
C SER A 62 -0.36 9.37 7.74
N ASN A 63 -1.05 8.24 7.85
CA ASN A 63 -1.60 7.48 6.74
C ASN A 63 -2.91 6.84 7.21
N GLU A 64 -3.83 6.67 6.27
CA GLU A 64 -5.00 5.81 6.45
C GLU A 64 -5.01 4.73 5.37
N PHE A 65 -5.62 3.60 5.69
CA PHE A 65 -5.73 2.48 4.78
C PHE A 65 -6.96 1.62 5.04
N THR A 66 -7.29 0.78 4.06
CA THR A 66 -8.28 -0.29 4.21
C THR A 66 -7.66 -1.63 3.86
N ILE A 67 -8.08 -2.69 4.54
CA ILE A 67 -7.82 -4.08 4.15
C ILE A 67 -9.17 -4.72 3.80
N ALA A 68 -9.33 -5.15 2.54
CA ALA A 68 -10.55 -5.76 2.04
C ALA A 68 -10.30 -7.21 1.61
N ALA A 69 -11.26 -8.09 1.89
CA ALA A 69 -11.24 -9.46 1.39
C ALA A 69 -11.76 -9.50 -0.05
N ASN A 70 -11.07 -10.22 -0.93
CA ASN A 70 -11.41 -10.25 -2.35
C ASN A 70 -12.62 -11.15 -2.64
N ASP A 71 -12.87 -12.17 -1.80
CA ASP A 71 -14.05 -13.05 -1.87
C ASP A 71 -15.28 -12.44 -1.19
N LYS A 72 -15.10 -11.35 -0.44
CA LYS A 72 -16.16 -10.64 0.29
C LYS A 72 -15.94 -9.13 0.32
N PRO A 73 -16.24 -8.40 -0.78
CA PRO A 73 -15.88 -7.00 -0.93
C PRO A 73 -16.50 -6.03 0.09
N GLU A 74 -17.60 -6.43 0.74
CA GLU A 74 -18.22 -5.71 1.84
C GLU A 74 -17.44 -5.82 3.15
N PHE A 75 -16.58 -6.83 3.31
CA PHE A 75 -15.67 -6.94 4.43
C PHE A 75 -14.53 -5.94 4.26
N LYS A 76 -14.50 -4.94 5.13
CA LYS A 76 -13.45 -3.91 5.16
C LYS A 76 -13.00 -3.67 6.59
N LEU A 77 -11.70 -3.81 6.78
CA LEU A 77 -11.01 -3.31 7.95
C LEU A 77 -10.54 -1.90 7.65
N SER A 78 -10.77 -0.97 8.58
CA SER A 78 -10.23 0.38 8.53
C SER A 78 -8.95 0.41 9.34
N GLY A 79 -7.94 1.12 8.86
CA GLY A 79 -6.71 1.28 9.61
C GLY A 79 -6.06 2.62 9.42
N MET A 80 -5.25 2.99 10.41
CA MET A 80 -4.54 4.26 10.43
C MET A 80 -3.15 4.07 11.03
N VAL A 81 -2.19 4.86 10.57
CA VAL A 81 -0.79 4.80 11.00
C VAL A 81 -0.44 6.04 11.78
N ILE A 82 0.00 5.83 13.02
CA ILE A 82 0.30 6.89 13.98
C ILE A 82 1.80 6.87 14.26
N TRP A 83 2.42 8.05 14.16
CA TRP A 83 3.82 8.24 14.54
C TRP A 83 3.90 8.82 15.95
N PRO A 84 4.70 8.24 16.85
CA PRO A 84 4.96 8.82 18.16
C PRO A 84 5.60 10.21 18.04
N GLU A 85 5.11 11.19 18.80
CA GLU A 85 5.72 12.53 18.89
C GLU A 85 7.01 12.53 19.71
N GLU A 86 7.10 11.61 20.68
CA GLU A 86 8.24 11.47 21.59
C GLU A 86 8.78 10.03 21.58
N GLY A 87 10.06 9.87 21.92
CA GLY A 87 10.71 8.57 22.04
C GLY A 87 11.22 7.99 20.72
N VAL A 88 11.16 6.66 20.58
CA VAL A 88 11.66 5.97 19.38
C VAL A 88 10.66 6.17 18.25
N ALA A 89 11.11 6.75 17.14
CA ALA A 89 10.31 7.02 15.95
C ALA A 89 9.91 5.72 15.23
N ARG A 90 8.97 4.98 15.81
CA ARG A 90 8.42 3.72 15.27
C ARG A 90 6.91 3.87 15.10
N PRO A 91 6.41 3.92 13.86
CA PRO A 91 4.99 4.01 13.63
C PRO A 91 4.29 2.72 14.05
N TYR A 92 3.10 2.85 14.60
CA TYR A 92 2.18 1.74 14.81
C TYR A 92 0.91 1.97 14.01
N ALA A 93 0.20 0.89 13.71
CA ALA A 93 -1.14 1.00 13.14
C ALA A 93 -2.19 0.53 14.15
N LEU A 94 -3.36 1.16 14.08
CA LEU A 94 -4.59 0.68 14.70
C LEU A 94 -5.50 0.18 13.57
N ILE A 95 -6.06 -1.02 13.72
CA ILE A 95 -7.02 -1.62 12.79
C ILE A 95 -8.32 -1.87 13.51
N THR A 96 -9.41 -1.44 12.88
CA THR A 96 -10.76 -1.52 13.42
C THR A 96 -11.73 -2.14 12.42
N PHE A 97 -12.88 -2.58 12.93
CA PHE A 97 -13.98 -3.10 12.10
C PHE A 97 -15.32 -2.62 12.63
N ASN A 98 -16.11 -2.00 11.74
CA ASN A 98 -17.48 -1.55 12.03
C ASN A 98 -17.63 -0.74 13.33
N CYS A 99 -16.73 0.22 13.56
CA CYS A 99 -16.87 1.17 14.66
C CYS A 99 -18.18 1.94 14.57
N LYS A 100 -18.86 2.08 15.71
CA LYS A 100 -20.01 2.98 15.83
C LYS A 100 -19.52 4.42 15.59
N ASN A 101 -20.38 5.26 15.03
CA ASN A 101 -20.07 6.67 14.69
C ASN A 101 -18.89 6.88 13.72
N GLY A 102 -18.32 5.82 13.14
CA GLY A 102 -17.22 5.93 12.18
C GLY A 102 -15.82 5.98 12.81
N GLY A 103 -15.70 5.92 14.14
CA GLY A 103 -14.40 5.91 14.82
C GLY A 103 -13.62 7.21 14.65
N SER A 104 -14.25 8.36 14.94
CA SER A 104 -13.63 9.68 14.82
C SER A 104 -12.90 10.11 16.09
N GLU A 105 -13.36 9.62 17.24
CA GLU A 105 -12.77 9.91 18.55
C GLU A 105 -12.00 8.70 19.11
N PRO A 106 -10.97 8.91 19.93
CA PRO A 106 -10.24 7.84 20.60
C PRO A 106 -11.13 6.83 21.34
N GLU A 107 -12.19 7.30 22.00
CA GLU A 107 -13.10 6.47 22.79
C GLU A 107 -14.02 5.59 21.94
N ASP A 108 -14.23 5.94 20.67
CA ASP A 108 -15.05 5.14 19.75
C ASP A 108 -14.34 3.83 19.35
N PHE A 109 -13.02 3.74 19.55
CA PHE A 109 -12.22 2.60 19.11
C PHE A 109 -12.26 1.40 20.08
N ASP A 110 -12.57 1.59 21.36
CA ASP A 110 -12.46 0.53 22.37
C ASP A 110 -13.35 -0.69 22.04
N ASP A 111 -14.52 -0.46 21.48
CA ASP A 111 -15.49 -1.52 21.15
C ASP A 111 -15.23 -2.23 19.80
N CYS A 112 -14.40 -1.65 18.93
CA CYS A 112 -14.25 -2.07 17.53
C CYS A 112 -12.81 -2.26 17.07
N SER A 113 -11.83 -2.02 17.95
CA SER A 113 -10.42 -2.28 17.68
C SER A 113 -10.14 -3.77 17.66
N ILE A 114 -9.45 -4.22 16.62
CA ILE A 114 -9.08 -5.63 16.45
C ILE A 114 -7.60 -5.83 16.70
N TRP A 115 -6.78 -4.88 16.27
CA TRP A 115 -5.34 -5.04 16.27
C TRP A 115 -4.65 -3.68 16.40
N GLN A 116 -3.61 -3.63 17.23
CA GLN A 116 -2.73 -2.48 17.34
C GLN A 116 -1.29 -2.95 17.56
N ASN A 117 -0.39 -2.64 16.64
CA ASN A 117 1.03 -2.94 16.79
C ASN A 117 1.91 -2.10 15.86
N VAL A 118 3.22 -2.15 16.10
CA VAL A 118 4.24 -1.61 15.19
C VAL A 118 4.16 -2.31 13.85
N ILE A 119 4.20 -1.54 12.77
CA ILE A 119 4.24 -2.04 11.40
C ILE A 119 5.60 -1.76 10.77
N TYR A 120 5.98 -2.57 9.79
CA TYR A 120 7.29 -2.48 9.16
C TYR A 120 7.18 -2.44 7.64
N ALA A 121 7.97 -1.58 7.02
CA ALA A 121 8.32 -1.73 5.61
C ALA A 121 9.38 -2.82 5.49
N LEU A 122 9.19 -3.74 4.56
CA LEU A 122 10.18 -4.78 4.26
C LEU A 122 11.03 -4.35 3.07
N LYS A 123 12.34 -4.55 3.20
CA LYS A 123 13.34 -4.30 2.17
C LYS A 123 13.84 -5.61 1.55
N GLU A 124 14.60 -5.47 0.47
CA GLU A 124 15.39 -6.58 -0.06
C GLU A 124 16.35 -7.12 1.03
N GLY A 125 16.67 -8.41 0.96
CA GLY A 125 17.57 -9.04 1.93
C GLY A 125 16.93 -9.39 3.28
N ALA A 126 15.59 -9.31 3.39
CA ALA A 126 14.83 -9.58 4.62
C ALA A 126 15.11 -8.58 5.78
N GLU A 127 15.56 -7.38 5.42
CA GLU A 127 15.63 -6.26 6.37
C GLU A 127 14.26 -5.59 6.54
N ALA A 128 14.06 -4.97 7.70
CA ALA A 128 12.87 -4.21 8.03
C ALA A 128 13.24 -2.74 8.31
N ASP A 129 12.34 -1.84 7.95
CA ASP A 129 12.42 -0.41 8.23
C ASP A 129 11.07 0.11 8.75
N VAL A 130 11.03 1.36 9.20
CA VAL A 130 9.78 2.05 9.53
C VAL A 130 8.93 2.21 8.27
N LEU A 131 7.60 2.18 8.43
CA LEU A 131 6.71 2.50 7.31
C LEU A 131 6.99 3.94 6.81
N PRO A 132 7.07 4.19 5.50
CA PRO A 132 7.16 5.55 4.98
C PRO A 132 5.99 6.44 5.42
N LYS A 133 6.24 7.74 5.54
CA LYS A 133 5.18 8.76 5.70
C LYS A 133 4.37 8.89 4.40
N ALA A 134 3.20 9.53 4.49
CA ALA A 134 2.23 9.61 3.40
C ALA A 134 2.80 10.05 2.05
N ASP A 135 3.65 11.06 2.03
CA ASP A 135 4.24 11.69 0.84
C ASP A 135 5.60 11.08 0.44
N GLU A 136 6.11 10.13 1.22
CA GLU A 136 7.33 9.41 0.91
C GLU A 136 7.10 8.26 -0.07
N PRO A 137 8.14 7.80 -0.79
CA PRO A 137 8.02 6.67 -1.70
C PRO A 137 7.45 5.43 -1.01
N ALA A 138 6.45 4.82 -1.65
CA ALA A 138 5.75 3.66 -1.14
C ALA A 138 6.70 2.50 -0.82
N ALA A 139 6.47 1.83 0.31
CA ALA A 139 7.19 0.62 0.67
C ALA A 139 6.97 -0.47 -0.39
N GLN A 140 7.99 -1.29 -0.65
CA GLN A 140 7.86 -2.43 -1.59
C GLN A 140 6.98 -3.55 -1.02
N ALA A 141 7.04 -3.75 0.29
CA ALA A 141 6.17 -4.63 1.03
C ALA A 141 6.01 -4.14 2.46
N ILE A 142 4.91 -4.52 3.11
CA ILE A 142 4.56 -4.13 4.47
C ILE A 142 4.25 -5.39 5.26
N LEU A 143 4.73 -5.45 6.50
CA LEU A 143 4.41 -6.48 7.47
C LEU A 143 3.54 -5.91 8.58
N PHE A 144 2.44 -6.60 8.87
CA PHE A 144 1.58 -6.38 10.04
C PHE A 144 1.75 -7.56 11.01
N PRO A 145 2.68 -7.49 11.97
CA PRO A 145 2.98 -8.64 12.82
C PRO A 145 1.76 -9.13 13.62
N ASP A 146 1.51 -10.44 13.59
CA ASP A 146 0.45 -11.11 14.34
C ASP A 146 -0.99 -10.67 13.98
N LEU A 147 -1.18 -10.00 12.84
CA LEU A 147 -2.50 -9.62 12.34
C LEU A 147 -3.37 -10.84 12.06
N ALA A 148 -2.80 -11.90 11.47
CA ALA A 148 -3.58 -13.10 11.14
C ALA A 148 -4.23 -13.72 12.41
N THR A 149 -3.48 -13.79 13.51
CA THR A 149 -3.97 -14.27 14.81
C THR A 149 -5.07 -13.37 15.37
N ALA A 150 -4.89 -12.04 15.30
CA ALA A 150 -5.89 -11.11 15.79
C ALA A 150 -7.21 -11.19 14.99
N LEU A 151 -7.13 -11.37 13.66
CA LEU A 151 -8.32 -11.57 12.84
C LEU A 151 -9.00 -12.91 13.15
N ASP A 152 -8.25 -13.99 13.38
CA ASP A 152 -8.85 -15.28 13.72
C ASP A 152 -9.59 -15.25 15.07
N GLY A 153 -9.04 -14.50 16.04
CA GLY A 153 -9.63 -14.33 17.36
C GLY A 153 -10.87 -13.42 17.43
N TYR A 154 -11.15 -12.64 16.37
CA TYR A 154 -12.28 -11.70 16.35
C TYR A 154 -13.54 -12.35 15.75
N ASP A 155 -14.68 -12.14 16.40
CA ASP A 155 -15.97 -12.60 15.88
C ASP A 155 -16.58 -11.60 14.89
N PHE A 156 -16.35 -11.86 13.60
CA PHE A 156 -16.94 -11.08 12.50
C PHE A 156 -18.40 -11.46 12.20
N GLY A 157 -18.98 -12.45 12.88
CA GLY A 157 -20.33 -12.95 12.61
C GLY A 157 -20.53 -13.29 11.13
N SER A 158 -21.66 -12.85 10.56
CA SER A 158 -21.99 -13.06 9.15
C SER A 158 -21.10 -12.29 8.18
N ALA A 159 -20.27 -11.35 8.65
CA ALA A 159 -19.35 -10.60 7.81
C ALA A 159 -18.00 -11.30 7.60
N LYS A 160 -17.70 -12.40 8.30
CA LYS A 160 -16.45 -13.16 8.14
C LYS A 160 -16.22 -13.56 6.67
N PRO A 161 -15.04 -13.31 6.09
CA PRO A 161 -14.66 -13.82 4.76
C PRO A 161 -14.60 -15.35 4.74
N GLU A 162 -14.79 -15.96 3.56
CA GLU A 162 -14.64 -17.42 3.43
C GLU A 162 -13.17 -17.84 3.50
N THR A 163 -12.29 -17.03 2.90
CA THR A 163 -10.85 -17.22 2.87
C THR A 163 -10.18 -16.39 3.97
N PRO A 164 -9.67 -17.00 5.05
CA PRO A 164 -8.98 -16.27 6.11
C PRO A 164 -7.63 -15.73 5.65
N LEU A 165 -7.19 -14.60 6.22
CA LEU A 165 -5.84 -14.06 5.99
C LEU A 165 -4.80 -15.06 6.50
N GLN A 166 -4.00 -15.62 5.59
CA GLN A 166 -2.93 -16.57 5.95
C GLN A 166 -1.57 -15.88 6.11
N TRP A 167 -1.35 -14.77 5.40
CA TRP A 167 -0.07 -14.06 5.37
C TRP A 167 -0.29 -12.58 5.60
N GLU A 168 0.32 -12.08 6.66
CA GLU A 168 0.24 -10.67 7.07
C GLU A 168 1.32 -9.78 6.43
N THR A 169 1.91 -10.26 5.34
CA THR A 169 2.79 -9.49 4.47
C THR A 169 2.05 -9.10 3.20
N PHE A 170 2.02 -7.79 2.93
CA PHE A 170 1.38 -7.21 1.76
C PHE A 170 2.44 -6.64 0.82
N ARG A 171 2.41 -7.03 -0.47
CA ARG A 171 3.38 -6.60 -1.48
C ARG A 171 2.78 -5.58 -2.42
N PHE A 172 3.54 -4.53 -2.72
CA PHE A 172 3.14 -3.44 -3.60
C PHE A 172 2.67 -3.98 -4.96
N GLN A 173 1.59 -3.41 -5.47
CA GLN A 173 1.02 -3.76 -6.77
C GLN A 173 0.99 -2.55 -7.70
N THR A 174 0.36 -1.47 -7.23
CA THR A 174 0.06 -0.29 -8.05
C THR A 174 -0.24 0.91 -7.15
N CYS A 175 -0.52 2.06 -7.77
CA CYS A 175 -0.99 3.26 -7.09
C CYS A 175 -2.41 3.58 -7.53
N ALA A 176 -3.21 4.13 -6.62
CA ALA A 176 -4.40 4.87 -6.97
C ALA A 176 -4.03 6.07 -7.87
N PRO A 177 -4.92 6.48 -8.80
CA PRO A 177 -4.72 7.70 -9.58
C PRO A 177 -4.59 8.93 -8.67
N GLU A 178 -3.94 9.98 -9.17
CA GLU A 178 -3.92 11.28 -8.48
C GLU A 178 -5.35 11.82 -8.42
N GLN A 179 -5.75 12.33 -7.26
CA GLN A 179 -6.99 13.09 -7.13
C GLN A 179 -6.68 14.51 -7.64
N GLU A 180 -7.32 14.91 -8.74
CA GLU A 180 -7.22 16.27 -9.32
C GLU A 180 -7.93 17.33 -8.47
#